data_AF-A0A9Q1RDE9-F1
#
_entry.id   AF-A0A9Q1RDE9-F1
#
_cell.length_a   1.000
_cell.length_b   1.000
_cell.length_c   1.000
_cell.angle_alpha   90.00
_cell.angle_beta   90.00
_cell.angle_gamma   90.00
#
_symmetry.space_group_name_H-M   'P 1'
#
loop_
_entity.id
_entity.type
_entity.pdbx_description
1 polymer ?
#
loop_
_entity_poly.entity_id
_entity_poly.type
_entity_poly.pdbx_seq_one_letter_code
_entity_poly.pdbx_strand_id
1 'polypeptide(L)'
;MSASSCSAPIFLIFLFLLLVYFSTLNRSITFSSNPKILHDNQQEGLNEENPVTHAKKNSVHKIEEDLARARAAIWRAIRSRNYTSYKEDQNFIPSGSIYRNSYAFHQSHIEMVKRFKVWTYKEGDLPMVHNGPMKEIYAIEGHFIGEMESKGERPFLASHPDEAHAFFIPISVAYIVHYLFIPGTNHIFRAKLQRVVEDYIHVIANKYPYWNRSNGADHFIVSCHDWVRTTPPSFYFM
;
A
#
# COMPACT_ATOMS: atom_id res chain seq x y z
N MET A 1 17.23 43.00 45.92
CA MET A 1 16.13 42.81 44.93
C MET A 1 16.14 41.34 44.53
N SER A 2 15.37 40.50 45.22
CA SER A 2 15.31 39.05 44.93
C SER A 2 14.03 38.75 44.15
N ALA A 3 14.18 38.28 42.92
CA ALA A 3 13.08 37.79 42.10
C ALA A 3 12.58 36.45 42.65
N SER A 4 11.35 36.42 43.14
CA SER A 4 10.65 35.20 43.55
C SER A 4 9.99 34.54 42.34
N SER A 5 10.48 33.35 42.00
CA SER A 5 9.98 32.45 40.97
C SER A 5 8.62 31.87 41.36
N CYS A 6 7.58 32.13 40.56
CA CYS A 6 6.25 31.53 40.75
C CYS A 6 5.66 31.13 39.39
N SER A 7 6.23 30.11 38.75
CA SER A 7 5.69 29.53 37.49
C SER A 7 5.71 27.99 37.46
N ALA A 8 6.25 27.34 38.49
CA ALA A 8 6.33 25.89 38.60
C ALA A 8 4.97 25.13 38.65
N PRO A 9 3.88 25.63 39.28
CA PRO A 9 2.68 24.80 39.45
C PRO A 9 1.90 24.64 38.15
N ILE A 10 1.91 25.62 37.25
CA ILE A 10 1.16 25.59 35.98
C ILE A 10 1.81 24.60 35.00
N PHE A 11 3.14 24.55 34.96
CA PHE A 11 3.86 23.62 34.09
C PHE A 11 3.62 22.15 34.48
N LEU A 12 3.56 21.86 35.79
CA LEU A 12 3.28 20.51 36.29
C LEU A 12 1.84 20.08 35.99
N ILE A 13 0.87 20.99 36.08
CA ILE A 13 -0.53 20.70 35.68
C ILE A 13 -0.61 20.38 34.18
N PHE A 14 0.08 21.16 33.34
CA PHE A 14 0.07 20.95 31.89
C PHE A 14 0.73 19.61 31.51
N LEU A 15 1.86 19.26 32.15
CA LEU A 15 2.53 17.98 31.94
C LEU A 15 1.65 16.80 32.39
N PHE A 16 0.94 16.94 33.51
CA PHE A 16 0.02 15.92 34.00
C PHE A 16 -1.16 15.70 33.04
N LEU A 17 -1.77 16.78 32.52
CA LEU A 17 -2.83 16.67 31.51
C LEU A 17 -2.35 16.04 30.21
N LEU A 18 -1.11 16.33 29.79
CA LEU A 18 -0.49 15.71 28.62
C LEU A 18 -0.29 14.20 28.83
N LEU A 19 0.19 13.79 30.00
CA LEU A 19 0.39 12.38 30.36
C LEU A 19 -0.95 11.63 30.44
N VAL A 20 -2.00 12.24 31.00
CA VAL A 20 -3.34 11.66 31.02
C VAL A 20 -3.88 11.51 29.59
N TYR A 21 -3.74 12.52 28.74
CA TYR A 21 -4.15 12.46 27.34
C TYR A 21 -3.45 11.33 26.57
N PHE A 22 -2.12 11.22 26.68
CA PHE A 22 -1.37 10.12 26.05
C PHE A 22 -1.69 8.74 26.64
N SER A 23 -2.00 8.66 27.94
CA SER A 23 -2.45 7.40 28.55
C SER A 23 -3.82 6.95 28.02
N THR A 24 -4.73 7.90 27.73
CA THR A 24 -6.03 7.58 27.11
C THR A 24 -5.88 7.17 25.65
N LEU A 25 -4.92 7.74 24.91
CA LEU A 25 -4.62 7.37 23.53
C LEU A 25 -3.97 5.99 23.42
N ASN A 26 -3.04 5.65 24.33
CA ASN A 26 -2.41 4.33 24.38
C ASN A 26 -3.37 3.23 24.86
N ARG A 27 -4.44 3.57 25.59
CA ARG A 27 -5.48 2.61 25.99
C ARG A 27 -6.36 2.17 24.80
N SER A 28 -6.37 2.94 23.70
CA SER A 28 -7.01 2.56 22.44
C SER A 28 -6.15 1.63 21.58
N ILE A 29 -4.88 1.42 21.93
CA ILE A 29 -3.93 0.55 21.22
C ILE A 29 -3.38 -0.49 22.20
N THR A 30 -4.27 -1.29 22.77
CA THR A 30 -3.89 -2.62 23.29
C THR A 30 -4.53 -3.66 22.41
N PHE A 31 -3.71 -4.21 21.51
CA PHE A 31 -3.99 -5.39 20.70
C PHE A 31 -4.29 -6.57 21.63
N SER A 32 -5.57 -6.86 21.86
CA SER A 32 -6.02 -7.99 22.66
C SER A 32 -5.96 -9.26 21.81
N SER A 33 -4.85 -9.99 21.90
CA SER A 33 -4.75 -11.37 21.44
C SER A 33 -5.49 -12.31 22.40
N ASN A 34 -6.74 -12.63 22.08
CA ASN A 34 -7.34 -13.96 22.31
C ASN A 34 -8.70 -14.12 21.60
N PRO A 35 -8.97 -15.27 20.95
CA PRO A 35 -10.20 -15.51 20.22
C PRO A 35 -11.33 -15.88 21.19
N LYS A 36 -12.34 -15.02 21.32
CA LYS A 36 -13.64 -15.44 21.84
C LYS A 36 -14.43 -16.00 20.66
N ILE A 37 -14.65 -17.32 20.69
CA ILE A 37 -15.68 -17.98 19.89
C ILE A 37 -17.01 -17.36 20.34
N LEU A 38 -17.57 -16.49 19.51
CA LEU A 38 -18.91 -15.96 19.70
C LEU A 38 -19.87 -16.87 18.91
N HIS A 39 -20.63 -17.67 19.65
CA HIS A 39 -21.80 -18.36 19.12
C HIS A 39 -22.87 -17.28 18.94
N ASP A 40 -23.04 -16.76 17.72
CA ASP A 40 -24.08 -15.77 17.43
C ASP A 40 -25.34 -16.50 16.94
N ASN A 41 -26.32 -16.61 17.83
CA ASN A 41 -27.70 -16.91 17.46
C ASN A 41 -28.34 -15.59 17.01
N GLN A 42 -28.35 -15.32 15.71
CA GLN A 42 -29.23 -14.32 15.12
C GLN A 42 -30.30 -15.03 14.31
N GLN A 43 -31.52 -14.98 14.84
CA GLN A 43 -32.76 -15.26 14.12
C GLN A 43 -32.85 -14.33 12.91
N GLU A 44 -33.17 -14.95 11.77
CA GLU A 44 -33.40 -14.34 10.47
C GLU A 44 -34.41 -13.18 10.55
N GLY A 45 -33.96 -11.99 10.18
CA GLY A 45 -34.79 -10.95 9.59
C GLY A 45 -34.32 -10.74 8.16
N LEU A 46 -35.13 -11.15 7.19
CA LEU A 46 -34.87 -11.00 5.75
C LEU A 46 -34.80 -9.51 5.37
N ASN A 47 -33.61 -8.93 5.47
CA ASN A 47 -33.25 -7.72 4.76
C ASN A 47 -32.56 -8.16 3.46
N GLU A 48 -33.09 -7.77 2.31
CA GLU A 48 -32.47 -7.99 1.00
C GLU A 48 -31.07 -7.35 0.98
N GLU A 49 -30.04 -8.16 1.27
CA GLU A 49 -28.65 -7.79 1.00
C GLU A 49 -28.47 -7.69 -0.51
N ASN A 50 -28.07 -6.50 -0.99
CA ASN A 50 -27.83 -6.28 -2.41
C ASN A 50 -26.80 -7.31 -2.95
N PRO A 51 -27.03 -7.91 -4.13
CA PRO A 51 -26.11 -8.91 -4.70
C PRO A 51 -24.67 -8.41 -4.83
N VAL A 52 -24.51 -7.10 -5.07
CA VAL A 52 -23.21 -6.40 -5.21
C VAL A 52 -22.41 -6.38 -3.90
N THR A 53 -23.07 -6.13 -2.77
CA THR A 53 -22.40 -6.12 -1.45
C THR A 53 -21.98 -7.52 -1.04
N HIS A 54 -22.80 -8.52 -1.35
CA HIS A 54 -22.50 -9.92 -1.06
C HIS A 54 -21.30 -10.43 -1.90
N ALA A 55 -21.24 -10.07 -3.18
CA ALA A 55 -20.12 -10.42 -4.06
C ALA A 55 -18.79 -9.78 -3.61
N LYS A 56 -18.81 -8.50 -3.20
CA LYS A 56 -17.61 -7.79 -2.69
C LYS A 56 -17.10 -8.39 -1.37
N LYS A 57 -18.02 -8.78 -0.47
CA LYS A 57 -17.65 -9.46 0.78
C LYS A 57 -16.98 -10.81 0.48
N ASN A 58 -17.48 -11.53 -0.51
CA ASN A 58 -16.90 -12.79 -0.96
C ASN A 58 -15.52 -12.61 -1.63
N SER A 59 -15.29 -11.53 -2.39
CA SER A 59 -13.98 -11.28 -3.01
C SER A 59 -12.90 -10.95 -1.99
N VAL A 60 -13.19 -10.07 -1.03
CA VAL A 60 -12.26 -9.74 0.07
C VAL A 60 -11.90 -10.98 0.90
N HIS A 61 -12.88 -11.84 1.18
CA HIS A 61 -12.63 -13.09 1.90
C HIS A 61 -11.66 -14.00 1.15
N LYS A 62 -11.84 -14.16 -0.17
CA LYS A 62 -10.91 -14.95 -1.01
C LYS A 62 -9.50 -14.38 -1.00
N ILE A 63 -9.35 -13.06 -1.12
CA ILE A 63 -8.04 -12.40 -1.05
C ILE A 63 -7.35 -12.69 0.29
N GLU A 64 -8.08 -12.57 1.40
CA GLU A 64 -7.50 -12.83 2.72
C GLU A 64 -7.15 -14.31 2.93
N GLU A 65 -7.94 -15.25 2.42
CA GLU A 65 -7.58 -16.67 2.41
C GLU A 65 -6.28 -16.93 1.63
N ASP A 66 -6.12 -16.29 0.47
CA ASP A 66 -4.91 -16.37 -0.35
C ASP A 66 -3.68 -15.86 0.40
N LEU A 67 -3.80 -14.70 1.05
CA LEU A 67 -2.76 -14.12 1.88
C LEU A 67 -2.44 -14.99 3.10
N ALA A 68 -3.45 -15.57 3.75
CA ALA A 68 -3.27 -16.49 4.87
C ALA A 68 -2.46 -17.73 4.44
N ARG A 69 -2.74 -18.28 3.25
CA ARG A 69 -1.95 -19.39 2.68
C ARG A 69 -0.50 -18.99 2.41
N ALA A 70 -0.27 -17.80 1.86
CA ALA A 70 1.08 -17.30 1.63
C ALA A 70 1.86 -17.13 2.95
N ARG A 71 1.25 -16.50 3.96
CA ARG A 71 1.85 -16.35 5.31
C ARG A 71 2.16 -17.72 5.93
N ALA A 72 1.25 -18.67 5.83
CA ALA A 72 1.47 -20.02 6.34
C ALA A 72 2.62 -20.75 5.61
N ALA A 73 2.78 -20.54 4.30
CA ALA A 73 3.89 -21.09 3.53
C ALA A 73 5.24 -20.49 3.96
N ILE A 74 5.31 -19.17 4.14
CA ILE A 74 6.50 -18.48 4.65
C ILE A 74 6.89 -19.00 6.04
N TRP A 75 5.91 -19.14 6.95
CA TRP A 75 6.16 -19.70 8.28
C TRP A 75 6.66 -21.14 8.24
N ARG A 76 6.10 -21.97 7.35
CA ARG A 76 6.59 -23.33 7.12
C ARG A 76 8.03 -23.30 6.65
N ALA A 77 8.37 -22.44 5.70
CA ALA A 77 9.72 -22.35 5.16
C ALA A 77 10.77 -21.91 6.19
N ILE A 78 10.41 -20.97 7.06
CA ILE A 78 11.24 -20.55 8.20
C ILE A 78 11.52 -21.74 9.14
N ARG A 79 10.49 -22.53 9.45
CA ARG A 79 10.59 -23.64 10.42
C ARG A 79 11.34 -24.83 9.86
N SER A 80 11.05 -25.23 8.62
CA SER A 80 11.70 -26.36 7.97
C SER A 80 13.09 -26.03 7.44
N ARG A 81 13.45 -24.74 7.35
CA ARG A 81 14.63 -24.28 6.61
C ARG A 81 14.68 -24.86 5.20
N ASN A 82 13.52 -24.87 4.57
CA ASN A 82 13.32 -25.37 3.22
C ASN A 82 12.19 -24.58 2.55
N TYR A 83 12.16 -24.51 1.23
CA TYR A 83 11.11 -23.83 0.48
C TYR A 83 10.24 -24.85 -0.26
N THR A 84 9.03 -24.43 -0.60
CA THR A 84 8.14 -25.18 -1.47
C THR A 84 8.00 -24.40 -2.77
N SER A 85 8.71 -24.84 -3.81
CA SER A 85 8.55 -24.33 -5.16
C SER A 85 7.48 -25.14 -5.91
N TYR A 86 6.72 -24.46 -6.76
CA TYR A 86 5.78 -25.07 -7.70
C TYR A 86 6.37 -25.24 -9.11
N LYS A 87 7.58 -24.69 -9.34
CA LYS A 87 8.38 -24.88 -10.57
C LYS A 87 9.63 -25.67 -10.20
N GLU A 88 9.87 -26.78 -10.91
CA GLU A 88 11.01 -27.68 -10.67
C GLU A 88 12.37 -27.00 -10.95
N ASP A 89 12.36 -25.87 -11.65
CA ASP A 89 13.58 -25.29 -12.26
C ASP A 89 14.27 -24.19 -11.43
N GLN A 90 13.75 -23.85 -10.24
CA GLN A 90 14.35 -22.81 -9.40
C GLN A 90 15.31 -23.41 -8.35
N ASN A 91 16.54 -23.68 -8.78
CA ASN A 91 17.66 -24.10 -7.92
C ASN A 91 18.35 -22.92 -7.19
N PHE A 92 17.84 -21.70 -7.31
CA PHE A 92 18.45 -20.54 -6.66
C PHE A 92 17.95 -20.40 -5.22
N ILE A 93 18.81 -20.77 -4.26
CA ILE A 93 18.58 -20.53 -2.84
C ILE A 93 19.35 -19.27 -2.43
N PRO A 94 18.66 -18.16 -2.08
CA PRO A 94 19.31 -16.99 -1.54
C PRO A 94 20.12 -17.37 -0.30
N SER A 95 21.39 -16.98 -0.22
CA SER A 95 22.26 -17.30 0.92
C SER A 95 23.18 -16.13 1.26
N GLY A 96 23.84 -16.20 2.42
CA GLY A 96 24.73 -15.15 2.90
C GLY A 96 24.08 -14.16 3.87
N SER A 97 24.91 -13.28 4.45
CA SER A 97 24.54 -12.34 5.51
C SER A 97 23.64 -11.19 5.06
N ILE A 98 23.46 -11.01 3.75
CA ILE A 98 22.55 -9.99 3.19
C ILE A 98 21.07 -10.27 3.52
N TYR A 99 20.71 -11.53 3.74
CA TYR A 99 19.35 -11.92 4.08
C TYR A 99 19.18 -12.13 5.58
N ARG A 100 18.27 -11.37 6.20
CA ARG A 100 17.86 -11.62 7.61
C ARG A 100 17.32 -13.03 7.80
N ASN A 101 16.56 -13.52 6.81
CA ASN A 101 16.10 -14.90 6.73
C ASN A 101 15.91 -15.27 5.26
N SER A 102 16.85 -16.06 4.72
CA SER A 102 16.83 -16.46 3.30
C SER A 102 15.61 -17.28 2.92
N TYR A 103 15.19 -18.22 3.78
CA TYR A 103 14.02 -19.07 3.52
C TYR A 103 12.73 -18.27 3.48
N ALA A 104 12.56 -17.31 4.41
CA ALA A 104 11.42 -16.40 4.41
C ALA A 104 11.38 -15.55 3.15
N PHE A 105 12.53 -14.96 2.79
CA PHE A 105 12.65 -14.11 1.61
C PHE A 105 12.32 -14.87 0.32
N HIS A 106 12.93 -16.05 0.14
CA HIS A 106 12.72 -16.87 -1.05
C HIS A 106 11.28 -17.36 -1.14
N GLN A 107 10.71 -17.90 -0.06
CA GLN A 107 9.32 -18.35 -0.07
C GLN A 107 8.34 -17.20 -0.29
N SER A 108 8.63 -16.02 0.27
CA SER A 108 7.81 -14.82 0.03
C SER A 108 7.82 -14.42 -1.44
N HIS A 109 8.98 -14.50 -2.11
CA HIS A 109 9.07 -14.25 -3.54
C HIS A 109 8.25 -15.26 -4.35
N ILE A 110 8.37 -16.55 -4.04
CA ILE A 110 7.60 -17.62 -4.70
C ILE A 110 6.09 -17.38 -4.56
N GLU A 111 5.60 -17.07 -3.35
CA GLU A 111 4.17 -16.80 -3.13
C GLU A 111 3.70 -15.52 -3.83
N MET A 112 4.54 -14.48 -3.89
CA MET A 112 4.26 -13.26 -4.63
C MET A 112 4.10 -13.55 -6.13
N VAL A 113 5.07 -14.23 -6.76
CA VAL A 113 4.99 -14.59 -8.20
C VAL A 113 3.77 -15.48 -8.48
N LYS A 114 3.39 -16.35 -7.54
CA LYS A 114 2.27 -17.27 -7.70
C LYS A 114 0.90 -16.60 -7.60
N ARG A 115 0.73 -15.64 -6.68
CA ARG A 115 -0.61 -15.17 -6.25
C ARG A 115 -0.82 -13.68 -6.45
N PHE A 116 0.22 -12.87 -6.40
CA PHE A 116 0.05 -11.42 -6.33
C PHE A 116 -0.53 -10.90 -7.64
N LYS A 117 -1.60 -10.12 -7.51
CA LYS A 117 -2.35 -9.54 -8.62
C LYS A 117 -2.61 -8.07 -8.37
N VAL A 118 -2.37 -7.27 -9.39
CA VAL A 118 -2.51 -5.82 -9.39
C VAL A 118 -3.54 -5.42 -10.43
N TRP A 119 -4.52 -4.62 -10.03
CA TRP A 119 -5.46 -3.98 -10.96
C TRP A 119 -4.93 -2.60 -11.34
N THR A 120 -4.93 -2.27 -12.63
CA THR A 120 -4.53 -0.94 -13.12
C THR A 120 -5.76 -0.14 -13.50
N TYR A 121 -5.88 1.08 -12.96
CA TYR A 121 -6.89 2.05 -13.42
C TYR A 121 -6.66 2.41 -14.88
N LYS A 122 -7.71 2.80 -15.61
CA LYS A 122 -7.65 3.03 -17.07
C LYS A 122 -7.78 4.50 -17.45
N GLU A 123 -7.94 5.35 -16.45
CA GLU A 123 -8.17 6.78 -16.59
C GLU A 123 -6.88 7.50 -16.88
N GLY A 124 -6.99 8.70 -17.46
CA GLY A 124 -5.88 9.60 -17.69
C GLY A 124 -5.32 9.48 -19.10
N ASP A 125 -4.63 10.54 -19.50
CA ASP A 125 -4.12 10.70 -20.85
C ASP A 125 -2.60 10.61 -20.87
N LEU A 126 -2.09 10.11 -22.00
CA LEU A 126 -0.69 10.20 -22.35
C LEU A 126 -0.26 11.68 -22.47
N PRO A 127 1.02 12.01 -22.19
CA PRO A 127 2.08 11.09 -21.76
C PRO A 127 2.13 10.88 -20.24
N MET A 128 1.35 11.63 -19.44
CA MET A 128 1.54 11.71 -17.99
C MET A 128 1.00 10.51 -17.22
N VAL A 129 0.08 9.77 -17.84
CA VAL A 129 -0.52 8.55 -17.30
C VAL A 129 -0.32 7.42 -18.29
N HIS A 130 -0.21 6.17 -17.82
CA HIS A 130 -0.03 4.97 -18.64
C HIS A 130 1.26 4.94 -19.47
N ASN A 131 2.20 5.82 -19.18
CA ASN A 131 3.51 5.84 -19.82
C ASN A 131 4.54 6.44 -18.85
N GLY A 132 5.80 6.07 -19.01
CA GLY A 132 6.90 6.56 -18.20
C GLY A 132 8.24 6.44 -18.93
N PRO A 133 9.29 7.10 -18.43
CA PRO A 133 10.62 6.97 -19.01
C PRO A 133 11.19 5.57 -18.75
N MET A 134 11.67 4.91 -19.81
CA MET A 134 12.30 3.58 -19.72
C MET A 134 13.84 3.64 -19.75
N LYS A 135 14.42 4.81 -19.46
CA LYS A 135 15.86 5.05 -19.51
C LYS A 135 16.31 5.86 -18.31
N GLU A 136 17.62 5.83 -18.05
CA GLU A 136 18.28 6.60 -16.99
C GLU A 136 17.76 6.26 -15.58
N ILE A 137 17.96 7.18 -14.64
CA ILE A 137 17.62 7.05 -13.22
C ILE A 137 16.12 6.88 -12.94
N TYR A 138 15.27 7.12 -13.95
CA TYR A 138 13.82 6.99 -13.85
C TYR A 138 13.27 5.73 -14.52
N ALA A 139 14.14 4.86 -15.06
CA ALA A 139 13.75 3.72 -15.88
C ALA A 139 12.79 2.75 -15.17
N ILE A 140 12.94 2.51 -13.86
CA ILE A 140 12.13 1.50 -13.17
C ILE A 140 10.65 1.89 -13.08
N GLU A 141 10.33 3.19 -12.99
CA GLU A 141 8.96 3.70 -13.05
C GLU A 141 8.32 3.39 -14.41
N GLY A 142 9.00 3.72 -15.51
CA GLY A 142 8.52 3.41 -16.85
C GLY A 142 8.48 1.91 -17.16
N HIS A 143 9.44 1.13 -16.65
CA HIS A 143 9.41 -0.33 -16.79
C HIS A 143 8.21 -0.95 -16.07
N PHE A 144 7.91 -0.50 -14.85
CA PHE A 144 6.75 -0.99 -14.11
C PHE A 144 5.44 -0.65 -14.84
N ILE A 145 5.27 0.62 -15.25
CA ILE A 145 4.09 1.04 -16.02
C ILE A 145 3.98 0.23 -17.31
N GLY A 146 5.09 0.10 -18.06
CA GLY A 146 5.14 -0.66 -19.30
C GLY A 146 4.78 -2.14 -19.14
N GLU A 147 5.20 -2.78 -18.05
CA GLU A 147 4.83 -4.16 -17.73
C GLU A 147 3.32 -4.31 -17.51
N MET A 148 2.71 -3.37 -16.77
CA MET A 148 1.26 -3.38 -16.53
C MET A 148 0.45 -3.10 -17.81
N GLU A 149 0.97 -2.26 -18.70
CA GLU A 149 0.35 -1.88 -19.98
C GLU A 149 0.66 -2.83 -21.15
N SER A 150 1.59 -3.78 -20.96
CA SER A 150 2.06 -4.69 -22.01
C SER A 150 0.91 -5.48 -22.67
N LYS A 151 1.00 -5.69 -23.98
CA LYS A 151 0.06 -6.57 -24.72
C LYS A 151 0.40 -8.06 -24.59
N GLY A 152 1.56 -8.38 -24.01
CA GLY A 152 2.05 -9.74 -23.84
C GLY A 152 1.53 -10.42 -22.58
N GLU A 153 2.27 -11.43 -22.11
CA GLU A 153 2.01 -12.06 -20.82
C GLU A 153 2.22 -11.05 -19.70
N ARG A 154 1.20 -10.87 -18.86
CA ARG A 154 1.22 -9.99 -17.70
C ARG A 154 0.93 -10.79 -16.45
N PRO A 155 1.93 -11.49 -15.88
CA PRO A 155 1.71 -12.44 -14.80
C PRO A 155 1.14 -11.79 -13.53
N PHE A 156 1.37 -10.49 -13.34
CA PHE A 156 0.89 -9.73 -12.19
C PHE A 156 -0.40 -8.93 -12.43
N LEU A 157 -0.87 -8.78 -13.68
CA LEU A 157 -2.10 -8.04 -13.95
C LEU A 157 -3.32 -8.87 -13.52
N ALA A 158 -4.22 -8.24 -12.77
CA ALA A 158 -5.53 -8.79 -12.44
C ALA A 158 -6.49 -8.68 -13.63
N SER A 159 -7.20 -9.77 -13.96
CA SER A 159 -8.22 -9.76 -15.02
C SER A 159 -9.51 -9.07 -14.56
N HIS A 160 -9.78 -9.11 -13.25
CA HIS A 160 -10.91 -8.46 -12.59
C HIS A 160 -10.44 -7.79 -11.28
N PRO A 161 -10.98 -6.62 -10.90
CA PRO A 161 -10.61 -5.91 -9.67
C PRO A 161 -10.88 -6.72 -8.39
N ASP A 162 -11.81 -7.67 -8.42
CA ASP A 162 -12.08 -8.58 -7.28
C ASP A 162 -10.96 -9.60 -7.03
N GLU A 163 -10.05 -9.80 -7.99
CA GLU A 163 -8.86 -10.65 -7.85
C GLU A 163 -7.64 -9.85 -7.37
N ALA A 164 -7.74 -8.53 -7.34
CA ALA A 164 -6.60 -7.65 -7.12
C ALA A 164 -6.29 -7.48 -5.63
N HIS A 165 -5.04 -7.76 -5.30
CA HIS A 165 -4.43 -7.55 -3.98
C HIS A 165 -4.07 -6.07 -3.78
N ALA A 166 -3.69 -5.39 -4.87
CA ALA A 166 -3.34 -3.98 -4.87
C ALA A 166 -3.84 -3.28 -6.14
N PHE A 167 -4.04 -1.97 -6.06
CA PHE A 167 -4.58 -1.13 -7.12
C PHE A 167 -3.52 -0.12 -7.56
N PHE A 168 -3.07 -0.25 -8.79
CA PHE A 168 -2.06 0.64 -9.35
C PHE A 168 -2.71 1.88 -9.97
N ILE A 169 -2.21 3.04 -9.55
CA ILE A 169 -2.51 4.34 -10.13
C ILE A 169 -1.38 4.65 -11.14
N PRO A 170 -1.63 4.56 -12.46
CA PRO A 170 -0.60 4.57 -13.50
C PRO A 170 -0.06 5.97 -13.84
N ILE A 171 0.16 6.80 -12.84
CA ILE A 171 0.73 8.14 -12.98
C ILE A 171 2.27 8.05 -13.07
N SER A 172 2.87 8.73 -14.06
CA SER A 172 4.32 8.94 -14.10
C SER A 172 4.69 10.28 -13.48
N VAL A 173 5.30 10.25 -12.31
CA VAL A 173 5.85 11.45 -11.66
C VAL A 173 6.95 12.06 -12.52
N ALA A 174 7.80 11.22 -13.14
CA ALA A 174 8.87 11.71 -13.99
C ALA A 174 8.35 12.49 -15.20
N TYR A 175 7.27 12.03 -15.85
CA TYR A 175 6.65 12.77 -16.94
C TYR A 175 5.83 13.97 -16.47
N ILE A 176 5.16 13.90 -15.32
CA ILE A 176 4.55 15.11 -14.73
C ILE A 176 5.60 16.21 -14.57
N VAL A 177 6.77 15.86 -14.00
CA VAL A 177 7.90 16.79 -13.86
C VAL A 177 8.35 17.27 -15.23
N HIS A 178 8.63 16.36 -16.17
CA HIS A 178 9.12 16.72 -17.50
C HIS A 178 8.21 17.73 -18.24
N TYR A 179 6.89 17.55 -18.16
CA TYR A 179 5.94 18.35 -18.93
C TYR A 179 5.39 19.57 -18.19
N LEU A 180 5.26 19.54 -16.86
CA LEU A 180 4.65 20.62 -16.09
C LEU A 180 5.64 21.48 -15.30
N PHE A 181 6.89 21.04 -15.16
CA PHE A 181 7.90 21.80 -14.43
C PHE A 181 8.36 23.01 -15.24
N ILE A 182 8.25 24.20 -14.64
CA ILE A 182 8.78 25.44 -15.21
C ILE A 182 9.98 25.86 -14.34
N PRO A 183 11.19 26.01 -14.92
CA PRO A 183 12.36 26.49 -14.19
C PRO A 183 12.06 27.78 -13.40
N GLY A 184 12.48 27.84 -12.14
CA GLY A 184 12.21 28.96 -11.24
C GLY A 184 10.88 28.89 -10.47
N THR A 185 10.04 27.87 -10.71
CA THR A 185 8.73 27.71 -10.03
C THR A 185 8.67 26.58 -9.00
N ASN A 186 9.84 26.15 -8.49
CA ASN A 186 9.97 25.04 -7.52
C ASN A 186 8.96 25.11 -6.36
N HIS A 187 8.77 26.30 -5.79
CA HIS A 187 7.89 26.54 -4.65
C HIS A 187 6.40 26.29 -4.95
N ILE A 188 5.97 26.38 -6.21
CA ILE A 188 4.57 26.14 -6.64
C ILE A 188 4.43 24.73 -7.22
N PHE A 189 5.51 24.17 -7.77
CA PHE A 189 5.46 22.90 -8.48
C PHE A 189 4.95 21.75 -7.62
N ARG A 190 5.32 21.68 -6.34
CA ARG A 190 4.80 20.66 -5.41
C ARG A 190 3.27 20.69 -5.32
N ALA A 191 2.68 21.88 -5.20
CA ALA A 191 1.24 22.04 -5.15
C ALA A 191 0.57 21.66 -6.49
N LYS A 192 1.25 21.89 -7.62
CA LYS A 192 0.77 21.42 -8.93
C LYS A 192 0.79 19.90 -9.02
N LEU A 193 1.88 19.26 -8.59
CA LEU A 193 2.00 17.80 -8.57
C LEU A 193 0.91 17.17 -7.69
N GLN A 194 0.69 17.73 -6.50
CA GLN A 194 -0.37 17.29 -5.59
C GLN A 194 -1.75 17.39 -6.26
N ARG A 195 -2.09 18.52 -6.89
CA ARG A 195 -3.39 18.67 -7.58
C ARG A 195 -3.58 17.66 -8.71
N VAL A 196 -2.55 17.38 -9.51
CA VAL A 196 -2.64 16.37 -10.57
C VAL A 196 -3.00 14.99 -10.00
N VAL A 197 -2.37 14.61 -8.88
CA VAL A 197 -2.65 13.33 -8.21
C VAL A 197 -4.05 13.35 -7.56
N GLU A 198 -4.42 14.44 -6.90
CA GLU A 198 -5.75 14.61 -6.28
C GLU A 198 -6.87 14.55 -7.33
N ASP A 199 -6.71 15.22 -8.46
CA ASP A 199 -7.68 15.22 -9.56
C ASP A 199 -7.84 13.80 -10.13
N TYR A 200 -6.73 13.07 -10.32
CA TYR A 200 -6.78 11.68 -10.76
C TYR A 200 -7.53 10.79 -9.76
N ILE A 201 -7.17 10.90 -8.47
CA ILE A 201 -7.82 10.18 -7.38
C ILE A 201 -9.32 10.49 -7.35
N HIS A 202 -9.69 11.76 -7.50
CA HIS A 202 -11.08 12.17 -7.55
C HIS A 202 -11.84 11.47 -8.68
N VAL A 203 -11.26 11.39 -9.88
CA VAL A 203 -11.88 10.67 -11.01
C VAL A 203 -12.09 9.19 -10.67
N ILE A 204 -11.04 8.49 -10.21
CA ILE A 204 -11.15 7.05 -9.97
C ILE A 204 -12.02 6.71 -8.75
N ALA A 205 -12.02 7.54 -7.71
CA ALA A 205 -12.84 7.35 -6.51
C ALA A 205 -14.33 7.50 -6.80
N ASN A 206 -14.70 8.43 -7.70
CA ASN A 206 -16.08 8.62 -8.13
C ASN A 206 -16.52 7.55 -9.15
N LYS A 207 -15.61 7.12 -10.04
CA LYS A 207 -15.94 6.19 -11.12
C LYS A 207 -15.96 4.73 -10.67
N TYR A 208 -15.12 4.35 -9.71
CA TYR A 208 -14.95 2.94 -9.30
C TYR A 208 -15.30 2.69 -7.83
N PRO A 209 -16.18 1.72 -7.53
CA PRO A 209 -16.55 1.36 -6.16
C PRO A 209 -15.42 0.68 -5.36
N TYR A 210 -14.31 0.34 -6.04
CA TYR A 210 -13.15 -0.33 -5.45
C TYR A 210 -12.26 0.62 -4.64
N TRP A 211 -12.26 1.92 -4.95
CA TRP A 211 -11.56 2.91 -4.11
C TRP A 211 -12.04 2.85 -2.66
N ASN A 212 -13.36 2.76 -2.48
CA ASN A 212 -14.01 2.69 -1.18
C ASN A 212 -13.87 1.32 -0.48
N ARG A 213 -13.18 0.33 -1.07
CA ARG A 213 -12.91 -0.97 -0.43
C ARG A 213 -11.94 -0.83 0.74
N SER A 214 -10.91 -0.02 0.54
CA SER A 214 -9.81 0.21 1.48
C SER A 214 -9.68 1.69 1.86
N ASN A 215 -10.53 2.55 1.29
CA ASN A 215 -10.39 4.00 1.34
C ASN A 215 -9.00 4.47 0.84
N GLY A 216 -8.48 3.81 -0.21
CA GLY A 216 -7.19 4.10 -0.81
C GLY A 216 -5.99 3.36 -0.18
N ALA A 217 -6.16 2.56 0.87
CA ALA A 217 -5.05 1.93 1.58
C ALA A 217 -4.39 0.76 0.82
N ASP A 218 -5.04 0.22 -0.22
CA ASP A 218 -4.47 -0.79 -1.12
C ASP A 218 -4.12 -0.21 -2.51
N HIS A 219 -4.10 1.12 -2.62
CA HIS A 219 -3.76 1.86 -3.82
C HIS A 219 -2.33 2.37 -3.76
N PHE A 220 -1.58 2.23 -4.86
CA PHE A 220 -0.19 2.66 -4.89
C PHE A 220 0.17 3.36 -6.21
N ILE A 221 1.16 4.24 -6.12
CA ILE A 221 1.90 4.82 -7.25
C ILE A 221 3.32 4.29 -7.21
N VAL A 222 3.96 4.21 -8.37
CA VAL A 222 5.40 3.93 -8.46
C VAL A 222 6.08 5.23 -8.83
N SER A 223 7.15 5.57 -8.10
CA SER A 223 7.97 6.69 -8.48
C SER A 223 9.45 6.48 -8.18
N CYS A 224 10.29 6.97 -9.08
CA CYS A 224 11.73 6.91 -8.96
C CYS A 224 12.29 8.04 -8.07
N HIS A 225 13.27 7.68 -7.24
CA HIS A 225 13.80 8.31 -6.02
C HIS A 225 14.23 9.81 -5.95
N ASP A 226 14.11 10.64 -6.98
CA ASP A 226 14.77 11.97 -6.98
C ASP A 226 13.89 13.18 -6.62
N TRP A 227 12.60 12.95 -6.35
CA TRP A 227 11.66 14.02 -5.98
C TRP A 227 11.50 14.23 -4.47
N VAL A 228 12.03 13.31 -3.64
CA VAL A 228 11.93 13.34 -2.16
C VAL A 228 13.25 13.83 -1.53
N ARG A 229 13.84 14.90 -2.05
CA ARG A 229 14.90 15.63 -1.34
C ARG A 229 14.53 17.10 -1.21
N THR A 230 13.59 17.40 -0.30
CA THR A 230 13.43 18.68 0.43
C THR A 230 12.14 18.72 1.28
N THR A 231 11.83 17.68 2.09
CA THR A 231 10.75 17.80 3.10
C THR A 231 11.07 17.09 4.42
N PRO A 232 10.57 17.59 5.57
CA PRO A 232 10.77 16.97 6.89
C PRO A 232 10.01 15.64 7.02
N PRO A 233 10.25 14.82 8.06
CA PRO A 233 10.02 13.38 8.09
C PRO A 233 8.55 12.91 8.18
N SER A 234 7.55 13.73 7.80
CA SER A 234 6.14 13.40 8.01
C SER A 234 5.38 12.88 6.79
N PHE A 235 6.02 12.68 5.64
CA PHE A 235 5.34 12.12 4.47
C PHE A 235 6.25 11.14 3.72
N TYR A 236 6.29 9.90 4.21
CA TYR A 236 6.58 8.76 3.37
C TYR A 236 5.23 8.19 2.93
N PHE A 237 4.94 8.25 1.63
CA PHE A 237 4.00 7.32 1.03
C PHE A 237 4.66 5.94 1.16
N MET A 238 4.04 5.08 1.97
CA MET A 238 4.39 3.67 2.11
C MET A 238 3.38 2.83 1.34
#